data_AF-A0A7V3FB54-F1
#
_entry.id   AF-A0A7V3FB54-F1
#
_cell.length_a   1.000
_cell.length_b   1.000
_cell.length_c   1.000
_cell.angle_alpha   90.00
_cell.angle_beta   90.00
_cell.angle_gamma   90.00
#
_symmetry.space_group_name_H-M   'P 1'
#
loop_
_entity.id
_entity.type
_entity.pdbx_description
1 polymer ?
#
loop_
_entity_poly.entity_id
_entity_poly.type
_entity_poly.pdbx_seq_one_letter_code
_entity_poly.pdbx_strand_id
1 'polypeptide(L)'
;MAIRLRYRSPSGETRLWTVREILQGKPIDRPIHPMLVHFPIAFSFGVLGLDVLSRLGRFPAAPPAATWLILLALLGYVVAGITGLADRSGMPAGGKVRRMATRHAFVQTSFAAILAVHLAVRWSERNAGESEVLWIVLGAIAALVVSVGADIGGRMVYKIGWRP
;
A
#
# COMPACT_ATOMS: atom_id res chain seq x y z
N MET A 1 -6.55 15.45 20.86
CA MET A 1 -5.31 16.11 20.38
C MET A 1 -5.68 16.92 19.14
N ALA A 2 -5.50 18.25 19.18
CA ALA A 2 -5.94 19.13 18.08
C ALA A 2 -4.93 19.11 16.92
N ILE A 3 -5.43 19.09 15.67
CA ILE A 3 -4.62 19.25 14.46
C ILE A 3 -3.96 20.61 14.50
N ARG A 4 -2.62 20.68 14.51
CA ARG A 4 -1.90 21.95 14.49
C ARG A 4 -1.91 22.50 13.07
N LEU A 5 -2.72 23.52 12.79
CA LEU A 5 -2.77 24.15 11.46
C LEU A 5 -1.53 25.00 11.15
N ARG A 6 -0.90 25.55 12.19
CA ARG A 6 0.31 26.38 12.10
C ARG A 6 1.40 25.81 13.00
N TYR A 7 2.65 25.99 12.60
CA TYR A 7 3.81 25.66 13.42
C TYR A 7 4.84 26.78 13.41
N ARG A 8 5.60 26.88 14.51
CA ARG A 8 6.71 27.81 14.62
C ARG A 8 7.97 27.16 14.07
N SER A 9 8.51 27.72 12.99
CA SER A 9 9.73 27.24 12.35
C SER A 9 10.95 27.38 13.28
N PRO A 10 12.05 26.68 12.99
CA PRO A 10 13.32 26.91 13.68
C PRO A 10 13.81 28.36 13.58
N SER A 11 13.42 29.10 12.54
CA SER A 11 13.70 30.53 12.37
C SER A 11 12.78 31.45 13.21
N GLY A 12 11.83 30.89 13.97
CA GLY A 12 10.92 31.64 14.84
C GLY A 12 9.63 32.13 14.19
N GLU A 13 9.49 31.96 12.87
CA GLU A 13 8.32 32.35 12.08
C GLU A 13 7.17 31.37 12.25
N THR A 14 5.92 31.86 12.32
CA THR A 14 4.74 31.00 12.35
C THR A 14 4.18 30.85 10.94
N ARG A 15 4.23 29.64 10.38
CA ARG A 15 3.71 29.35 9.03
C ARG A 15 2.78 28.15 8.97
N LEU A 16 2.05 28.03 7.86
CA LEU A 16 1.29 26.84 7.51
C LEU A 16 2.24 25.71 7.09
N TRP A 17 1.76 24.48 7.25
CA TRP A 17 2.42 23.30 6.72
C TRP A 17 2.36 23.29 5.19
N THR A 18 3.46 22.88 4.56
CA THR A 18 3.46 22.58 3.13
C THR A 18 2.72 21.27 2.86
N VAL A 19 2.25 21.06 1.62
CA VAL A 19 1.62 19.79 1.21
C VAL A 19 2.52 18.59 1.53
N ARG A 20 3.82 18.71 1.27
CA ARG A 20 4.81 17.67 1.60
C ARG A 20 4.83 17.35 3.09
N GLU A 21 4.87 18.37 3.95
CA GLU A 21 4.89 18.19 5.41
C GLU A 21 3.59 17.59 5.93
N ILE A 22 2.46 17.91 5.31
CA ILE A 22 1.17 17.28 5.59
C ILE A 22 1.22 15.80 5.22
N LEU A 23 1.69 15.44 4.03
CA LEU A 23 1.80 14.06 3.56
C LEU A 23 2.76 13.21 4.41
N GLN A 24 3.80 13.83 4.97
CA GLN A 24 4.71 13.20 5.93
C GLN A 24 4.06 13.03 7.33
N GLY A 25 2.93 13.68 7.59
CA GLY A 25 2.22 13.57 8.87
C GLY A 25 2.71 14.50 9.98
N LYS A 26 3.49 15.54 9.64
CA LYS A 26 3.96 16.53 10.63
C LYS A 26 2.85 17.23 11.43
N PRO A 27 1.66 17.57 10.86
CA PRO A 27 0.59 18.22 11.63
C PRO A 27 0.02 17.38 12.77
N ILE A 28 0.18 16.05 12.69
CA ILE A 28 -0.33 15.07 13.67
C ILE A 28 0.78 14.33 14.43
N ASP A 29 2.04 14.70 14.19
CA ASP A 29 3.24 14.12 14.81
C ASP A 29 3.35 12.59 14.66
N ARG A 30 2.85 12.05 13.54
CA ARG A 30 2.83 10.62 13.24
C ARG A 30 2.96 10.39 11.74
N PRO A 31 3.76 9.42 11.28
CA PRO A 31 3.97 9.19 9.86
C PRO A 31 2.71 8.60 9.22
N ILE A 32 2.25 9.22 8.12
CA ILE A 32 1.02 8.79 7.43
C ILE A 32 1.26 7.53 6.59
N HIS A 33 2.40 7.41 5.92
CA HIS A 33 2.67 6.28 5.02
C HIS A 33 2.52 4.91 5.72
N PRO A 34 3.14 4.65 6.89
CA PRO A 34 2.94 3.40 7.62
C PRO A 34 1.49 3.15 8.05
N MET A 35 0.66 4.19 8.22
CA MET A 35 -0.76 4.00 8.52
C MET A 35 -1.49 3.45 7.28
N LEU A 36 -1.20 4.00 6.10
CA LEU A 36 -1.91 3.69 4.86
C LEU A 36 -1.52 2.37 4.22
N VAL A 37 -0.31 1.84 4.45
CA VAL A 37 0.12 0.57 3.84
C VAL A 37 -0.70 -0.64 4.28
N HIS A 38 -1.40 -0.57 5.43
CA HIS A 38 -2.24 -1.66 5.91
C HIS A 38 -3.38 -2.00 4.95
N PHE A 39 -3.96 -0.99 4.29
CA PHE A 39 -5.10 -1.17 3.39
C PHE A 39 -4.76 -2.03 2.16
N PRO A 40 -3.77 -1.67 1.31
CA PRO A 40 -3.44 -2.51 0.15
C PRO A 40 -2.98 -3.92 0.55
N ILE A 41 -2.31 -4.07 1.70
CA ILE A 41 -1.93 -5.40 2.22
C ILE A 41 -3.17 -6.21 2.57
N ALA A 42 -4.03 -5.69 3.46
CA ALA A 42 -5.22 -6.41 3.92
C ALA A 42 -6.18 -6.73 2.77
N PHE A 43 -6.39 -5.79 1.85
CA PHE A 43 -7.23 -6.02 0.68
C PHE A 43 -6.65 -7.11 -0.22
N SER A 44 -5.34 -7.13 -0.48
CA SER A 44 -4.72 -8.20 -1.27
C SER A 44 -4.91 -9.59 -0.65
N PHE A 45 -4.76 -9.72 0.66
CA PHE A 45 -5.03 -10.98 1.35
C PHE A 45 -6.52 -11.34 1.33
N GLY A 46 -7.40 -10.34 1.46
CA GLY A 46 -8.85 -10.51 1.33
C GLY A 46 -9.26 -11.02 -0.06
N VAL A 47 -8.64 -10.54 -1.14
CA VAL A 47 -8.86 -11.04 -2.51
C VAL A 47 -8.60 -12.53 -2.58
N LEU A 48 -7.40 -12.97 -2.15
CA LEU A 48 -7.04 -14.39 -2.16
C LEU A 48 -7.99 -15.22 -1.28
N GLY A 49 -8.32 -14.72 -0.09
CA GLY A 49 -9.24 -15.40 0.83
C GLY A 49 -10.64 -15.59 0.23
N LEU A 50 -11.19 -14.56 -0.40
CA LEU A 50 -12.51 -14.63 -1.05
C LEU A 50 -12.50 -15.54 -2.28
N ASP A 51 -11.45 -15.49 -3.10
CA ASP A 51 -11.33 -16.36 -4.27
C ASP A 51 -11.25 -17.84 -3.85
N VAL A 52 -10.47 -18.16 -2.82
CA VAL A 52 -10.42 -19.52 -2.24
C VAL A 52 -11.76 -19.91 -1.62
N LEU A 53 -12.39 -19.01 -0.85
CA LEU A 53 -13.68 -19.25 -0.22
C LEU A 53 -14.76 -19.62 -1.24
N SER A 54 -14.78 -18.94 -2.40
CA SER A 54 -15.72 -19.22 -3.49
C SER A 54 -15.63 -20.66 -4.02
N ARG A 55 -14.49 -21.34 -3.84
CA ARG A 55 -14.28 -22.73 -4.26
C ARG A 55 -14.59 -23.76 -3.17
N LEU A 56 -14.58 -23.34 -1.91
CA LEU A 56 -14.83 -24.22 -0.76
C LEU A 56 -16.32 -24.33 -0.41
N GLY A 57 -17.17 -23.47 -0.97
CA GLY A 57 -18.60 -23.48 -0.73
C GLY A 57 -19.36 -22.62 -1.72
N ARG A 58 -20.68 -22.48 -1.52
CA ARG A 58 -21.55 -21.69 -2.39
C ARG A 58 -21.57 -20.22 -1.96
N PHE A 59 -20.55 -19.47 -2.36
CA PHE A 59 -20.43 -18.04 -2.07
C PHE A 59 -20.39 -17.20 -3.36
N PRO A 60 -21.51 -17.05 -4.09
CA PRO A 60 -21.55 -16.33 -5.37
C PRO A 60 -21.21 -14.83 -5.24
N ALA A 61 -21.27 -14.27 -4.03
CA ALA A 61 -20.85 -12.89 -3.75
C ALA A 61 -19.32 -12.74 -3.56
N ALA A 62 -18.57 -13.83 -3.40
CA ALA A 62 -17.13 -13.75 -3.11
C ALA A 62 -16.30 -13.27 -4.33
N PRO A 63 -16.46 -13.81 -5.55
CA PRO A 63 -15.74 -13.30 -6.72
C PRO A 63 -15.96 -11.80 -7.04
N PRO A 64 -17.19 -11.25 -7.01
CA PRO A 64 -17.36 -9.81 -7.22
C PRO A 64 -16.78 -8.98 -6.06
N ALA A 65 -16.91 -9.44 -4.81
CA ALA A 65 -16.28 -8.77 -3.67
C ALA A 65 -14.75 -8.74 -3.78
N ALA A 66 -14.12 -9.85 -4.18
CA ALA A 66 -12.68 -9.92 -4.46
C ALA A 66 -12.28 -8.92 -5.55
N THR A 67 -13.07 -8.82 -6.64
CA THR A 67 -12.81 -7.87 -7.72
C THR A 67 -12.79 -6.41 -7.22
N TRP A 68 -13.75 -6.03 -6.36
CA TRP A 68 -13.77 -4.69 -5.77
C TRP A 68 -12.64 -4.46 -4.76
N LEU A 69 -12.22 -5.49 -4.02
CA LEU A 69 -11.04 -5.40 -3.16
C LEU A 69 -9.76 -5.15 -3.95
N ILE A 70 -9.61 -5.70 -5.17
CA ILE A 70 -8.46 -5.39 -6.04
C ILE A 70 -8.44 -3.89 -6.38
N LEU A 71 -9.58 -3.31 -6.74
CA LEU A 71 -9.69 -1.87 -7.01
C LEU A 71 -9.32 -1.03 -5.78
N LEU A 72 -9.82 -1.41 -4.59
CA LEU A 72 -9.47 -0.73 -3.34
C LEU A 72 -7.99 -0.90 -2.98
N ALA A 73 -7.39 -2.05 -3.27
CA ALA A 73 -5.97 -2.29 -3.08
C ALA A 73 -5.11 -1.40 -4.01
N LEU A 74 -5.50 -1.26 -5.28
CA LEU A 74 -4.85 -0.34 -6.22
C LEU A 74 -4.97 1.12 -5.79
N LEU A 75 -6.16 1.54 -5.33
CA LEU A 75 -6.34 2.88 -4.77
C LEU A 75 -5.47 3.09 -3.52
N GLY A 76 -5.46 2.12 -2.61
CA GLY A 76 -4.60 2.11 -1.43
C GLY A 76 -3.12 2.22 -1.78
N TYR A 77 -2.67 1.50 -2.81
CA TYR A 77 -1.31 1.61 -3.34
C TYR A 77 -0.99 3.03 -3.84
N VAL A 78 -1.89 3.68 -4.58
CA VAL A 78 -1.66 5.05 -5.06
C VAL A 78 -1.51 6.03 -3.90
N VAL A 79 -2.44 6.01 -2.93
CA VAL A 79 -2.42 6.93 -1.78
C VAL A 79 -1.21 6.67 -0.88
N ALA A 80 -0.90 5.40 -0.59
CA ALA A 80 0.30 5.02 0.17
C ALA A 80 1.59 5.37 -0.60
N GLY A 81 1.60 5.23 -1.93
CA GLY A 81 2.74 5.57 -2.77
C GLY A 81 3.06 7.06 -2.76
N ILE A 82 2.04 7.93 -2.82
CA ILE A 82 2.20 9.38 -2.74
C ILE A 82 2.85 9.79 -1.41
N THR A 83 2.34 9.27 -0.29
CA THR A 83 2.90 9.54 1.04
C THR A 83 4.31 8.95 1.20
N GLY A 84 4.56 7.74 0.68
CA GLY A 84 5.89 7.13 0.69
C GLY A 84 6.94 7.87 -0.16
N LEU A 85 6.52 8.49 -1.26
CA LEU A 85 7.38 9.38 -2.06
C LEU A 85 7.71 10.67 -1.30
N ALA A 86 6.73 11.24 -0.57
CA ALA A 86 6.96 12.38 0.31
C ALA A 86 7.97 12.03 1.41
N ASP A 87 7.87 10.86 2.03
CA ASP A 87 8.84 10.38 3.02
C ASP A 87 10.24 10.19 2.42
N ARG A 88 10.33 9.54 1.25
CA ARG A 88 11.59 9.29 0.54
C ARG A 88 12.35 10.56 0.18
N SER A 89 11.64 11.66 -0.06
CA SER A 89 12.27 12.95 -0.40
C SER A 89 13.08 13.56 0.76
N GLY A 90 12.86 13.11 2.01
CA GLY A 90 13.65 13.51 3.18
C GLY A 90 14.91 12.68 3.40
N MET A 91 15.08 11.58 2.65
CA MET A 91 16.20 10.66 2.84
C MET A 91 17.49 11.21 2.21
N PRO A 92 18.65 11.06 2.87
CA PRO A 92 19.94 11.45 2.30
C PRO A 92 20.20 10.78 0.95
N ALA A 93 20.69 11.57 -0.01
CA ALA A 93 21.08 11.05 -1.32
C ALA A 93 22.23 10.05 -1.19
N GLY A 94 22.20 8.95 -1.97
CA GLY A 94 23.21 7.89 -1.89
C GLY A 94 23.20 7.07 -0.59
N GLY A 95 22.30 7.36 0.37
CA GLY A 95 22.23 6.65 1.64
C GLY A 95 21.68 5.22 1.51
N LYS A 96 22.06 4.35 2.46
CA LYS A 96 21.57 2.95 2.56
C LYS A 96 20.05 2.88 2.62
N VAL A 97 19.41 3.74 3.41
CA VAL A 97 17.94 3.81 3.53
C VAL A 97 17.28 4.16 2.20
N ARG A 98 17.82 5.13 1.46
CA ARG A 98 17.25 5.56 0.17
C ARG A 98 17.35 4.47 -0.89
N ARG A 99 18.44 3.68 -0.89
CA ARG A 99 18.56 2.49 -1.75
C ARG A 99 17.52 1.42 -1.41
N MET A 100 17.28 1.16 -0.11
CA MET A 100 16.24 0.24 0.31
C MET A 100 14.84 0.74 -0.04
N ALA A 101 14.57 2.04 0.12
CA ALA A 101 13.31 2.66 -0.28
C ALA A 101 13.05 2.52 -1.79
N THR A 102 14.09 2.64 -2.63
CA THR A 102 13.97 2.38 -4.08
C THR A 102 13.61 0.93 -4.37
N ARG A 103 14.26 -0.03 -3.71
CA ARG A 103 13.96 -1.47 -3.87
C ARG A 103 12.53 -1.78 -3.41
N HIS A 104 12.13 -1.24 -2.26
CA HIS A 104 10.77 -1.34 -1.76
C HIS A 104 9.76 -0.79 -2.78
N ALA A 105 9.98 0.42 -3.28
CA ALA A 105 9.10 1.01 -4.29
C ALA A 105 8.99 0.13 -5.55
N PHE A 106 10.10 -0.42 -6.04
CA PHE A 106 10.09 -1.32 -7.20
C PHE A 106 9.23 -2.58 -6.94
N VAL A 107 9.40 -3.23 -5.79
CA VAL A 107 8.58 -4.40 -5.39
C VAL A 107 7.10 -4.03 -5.28
N GLN A 108 6.77 -2.88 -4.70
CA GLN A 108 5.38 -2.42 -4.59
C GLN A 108 4.77 -2.07 -5.95
N THR A 109 5.56 -1.53 -6.88
CA THR A 109 5.11 -1.30 -8.27
C THR A 109 4.83 -2.63 -8.98
N SER A 110 5.67 -3.65 -8.80
CA SER A 110 5.40 -4.99 -9.33
C SER A 110 4.13 -5.59 -8.74
N PHE A 111 3.91 -5.45 -7.44
CA PHE A 111 2.65 -5.84 -6.78
C PHE A 111 1.42 -5.14 -7.42
N ALA A 112 1.48 -3.82 -7.62
CA ALA A 112 0.41 -3.08 -8.25
C ALA A 112 0.16 -3.53 -9.71
N ALA A 113 1.23 -3.85 -10.46
CA ALA A 113 1.10 -4.38 -11.81
C ALA A 113 0.41 -5.75 -11.83
N ILE A 114 0.75 -6.66 -10.89
CA ILE A 114 0.08 -7.96 -10.74
C ILE A 114 -1.40 -7.75 -10.42
N LEU A 115 -1.75 -6.84 -9.50
CA LEU A 115 -3.15 -6.51 -9.21
C LEU A 115 -3.89 -5.93 -10.42
N ALA A 116 -3.24 -5.08 -11.22
CA ALA A 116 -3.84 -4.53 -12.43
C ALA A 116 -4.11 -5.63 -13.47
N VAL A 117 -3.17 -6.56 -13.67
CA VAL A 117 -3.37 -7.74 -14.52
C VAL A 117 -4.49 -8.60 -13.98
N HIS A 118 -4.50 -8.88 -12.67
CA HIS A 118 -5.54 -9.66 -12.01
C HIS A 118 -6.92 -9.03 -12.21
N LEU A 119 -7.04 -7.71 -12.05
CA LEU A 119 -8.27 -6.99 -12.32
C LEU A 119 -8.71 -7.12 -13.78
N ALA A 120 -7.77 -6.92 -14.72
CA ALA A 120 -8.06 -6.93 -16.15
C ALA A 120 -8.57 -8.29 -16.62
N VAL A 121 -7.90 -9.38 -16.24
CA VAL A 121 -8.28 -10.73 -16.70
C VAL A 121 -9.63 -11.18 -16.14
N ARG A 122 -10.03 -10.70 -14.96
CA ARG A 122 -11.30 -11.10 -14.33
C ARG A 122 -12.47 -10.15 -14.60
N TRP A 123 -12.24 -8.98 -15.20
CA TRP A 123 -13.23 -7.90 -15.19
C TRP A 123 -14.56 -8.29 -15.86
N SER A 124 -14.50 -8.94 -17.03
CA SER A 124 -15.69 -9.41 -17.77
C SER A 124 -16.48 -10.47 -17.00
N GLU A 125 -15.79 -11.30 -16.22
CA GLU A 125 -16.36 -12.46 -15.54
C GLU A 125 -16.46 -12.28 -14.02
N ARG A 126 -16.30 -11.05 -13.52
CA ARG A 126 -16.32 -10.74 -12.08
C ARG A 126 -17.56 -11.21 -11.32
N ASN A 127 -18.67 -11.47 -12.02
CA ASN A 127 -19.93 -11.98 -11.47
C ASN A 127 -20.09 -13.51 -11.63
N ALA A 128 -19.03 -14.23 -11.98
CA ALA A 128 -19.01 -15.69 -12.02
C ALA A 128 -19.37 -16.27 -10.64
N GLY A 129 -19.98 -17.46 -10.65
CA GLY A 129 -20.41 -18.13 -9.41
C GLY A 129 -19.25 -18.59 -8.53
N GLU A 130 -18.08 -18.80 -9.12
CA GLU A 130 -16.84 -19.19 -8.45
C GLU A 130 -15.63 -18.57 -9.15
N SER A 131 -14.52 -18.45 -8.43
CA SER A 131 -13.28 -17.88 -8.97
C SER A 131 -12.50 -18.90 -9.81
N GLU A 132 -11.96 -18.42 -10.93
CA GLU A 132 -11.05 -19.22 -11.75
C GLU A 132 -9.75 -19.55 -11.01
N VAL A 133 -9.11 -20.67 -11.38
CA VAL A 133 -7.79 -21.06 -10.84
C VAL A 133 -6.76 -19.96 -11.05
N LEU A 134 -6.80 -19.30 -12.23
CA LEU A 134 -5.89 -18.21 -12.55
C LEU A 134 -6.00 -17.03 -11.56
N TRP A 135 -7.22 -16.68 -11.13
CA TRP A 135 -7.44 -15.58 -10.19
C TRP A 135 -6.84 -15.89 -8.81
N ILE A 136 -7.01 -17.13 -8.35
CA ILE A 136 -6.41 -17.62 -7.11
C ILE A 136 -4.88 -17.58 -7.18
N VAL A 137 -4.29 -18.04 -8.29
CA VAL A 137 -2.83 -18.02 -8.50
C VAL A 137 -2.31 -16.59 -8.51
N LEU A 138 -2.96 -15.67 -9.23
CA LEU A 138 -2.59 -14.25 -9.24
C LEU A 138 -2.73 -13.61 -7.84
N GLY A 139 -3.79 -13.95 -7.11
CA GLY A 139 -3.99 -13.52 -5.72
C GLY A 139 -2.89 -14.01 -4.78
N ALA A 140 -2.47 -15.27 -4.92
CA ALA A 140 -1.39 -15.85 -4.14
C ALA A 140 -0.03 -15.19 -4.44
N ILE A 141 0.26 -14.95 -5.72
CA ILE A 141 1.46 -14.22 -6.13
C ILE A 141 1.42 -12.79 -5.59
N ALA A 142 0.28 -12.09 -5.69
CA ALA A 142 0.13 -10.74 -5.14
C ALA A 142 0.39 -10.70 -3.63
N ALA A 143 -0.19 -11.63 -2.88
CA ALA A 143 -0.01 -11.76 -1.43
C ALA A 143 1.46 -12.03 -1.05
N LEU A 144 2.17 -12.86 -1.84
CA LEU A 144 3.59 -13.11 -1.63
C LEU A 144 4.44 -11.85 -1.89
N VAL A 145 4.23 -11.19 -3.03
CA VAL A 145 5.00 -9.99 -3.41
C VAL A 145 4.78 -8.85 -2.42
N VAL A 146 3.53 -8.60 -1.99
CA VAL A 146 3.24 -7.56 -1.00
C VAL A 146 3.86 -7.88 0.37
N SER A 147 3.96 -9.15 0.74
CA SER A 147 4.64 -9.59 1.97
C SER A 147 6.14 -9.32 1.92
N VAL A 148 6.79 -9.59 0.78
CA VAL A 148 8.21 -9.24 0.56
C VAL A 148 8.41 -7.73 0.64
N GLY A 149 7.53 -6.95 0.01
CA GLY A 149 7.56 -5.49 0.10
C GLY A 149 7.39 -4.98 1.54
N ALA A 150 6.47 -5.56 2.30
CA ALA A 150 6.23 -5.25 3.70
C ALA A 150 7.45 -5.55 4.58
N ASP A 151 8.14 -6.68 4.38
CA ASP A 151 9.39 -6.99 5.09
C ASP A 151 10.49 -5.97 4.78
N ILE A 152 10.69 -5.56 3.51
CA ILE A 152 11.66 -4.51 3.17
C ILE A 152 11.32 -3.19 3.89
N GLY A 153 10.04 -2.81 3.90
CA GLY A 153 9.54 -1.64 4.63
C GLY A 153 9.81 -1.73 6.13
N GLY A 154 9.47 -2.86 6.74
CA GLY A 154 9.72 -3.15 8.15
C GLY A 154 11.20 -3.09 8.50
N ARG A 155 12.10 -3.60 7.66
CA ARG A 155 13.56 -3.49 7.89
C ARG A 155 14.04 -2.03 7.87
N MET A 156 13.46 -1.15 7.05
CA MET A 156 13.82 0.27 7.09
C MET A 156 13.46 0.92 8.43
N VAL A 157 12.29 0.59 8.97
CA VAL A 157 11.82 1.14 10.26
C VAL A 157 12.55 0.50 11.43
N TYR A 158 12.53 -0.83 11.53
CA TYR A 158 12.96 -1.56 12.72
C TYR A 158 14.45 -1.91 12.76
N LYS A 159 15.12 -2.09 11.60
CA LYS A 159 16.57 -2.41 11.56
C LYS A 159 17.45 -1.19 11.28
N ILE A 160 17.02 -0.29 10.39
CA ILE A 160 17.76 0.95 10.12
C ILE A 160 17.37 2.07 11.10
N GLY A 161 16.16 2.03 11.66
CA GLY A 161 15.67 3.09 12.55
C GLY A 161 15.18 4.32 11.79
N TRP A 162 14.82 4.20 10.51
CA TRP A 162 14.26 5.32 9.76
C TRP A 162 12.88 5.69 10.32
N ARG A 163 12.74 6.96 10.71
CA ARG A 163 11.50 7.56 11.19
C ARG A 163 11.18 8.74 10.27
N PRO A 164 10.26 8.55 9.29
CA PRO A 164 9.89 9.60 8.36
C PRO A 164 9.25 10.82 9.03
#